data_AF-A0A645AHH8-F1
#
_entry.id   AF-A0A645AHH8-F1
#
_cell.length_a   1.000
_cell.length_b   1.000
_cell.length_c   1.000
_cell.angle_alpha   90.00
_cell.angle_beta   90.00
_cell.angle_gamma   90.00
#
_symmetry.space_group_name_H-M   'P 1'
#
loop_
_entity.id
_entity.type
_entity.pdbx_description
1 polymer ?
#
loop_
_entity_poly.entity_id
_entity_poly.type
_entity_poly.pdbx_seq_one_letter_code
_entity_poly.pdbx_strand_id
1 'polypeptide(L)'
;MSYRKPDLNVIDAYRMLMAGGPRGGNMRDVAIGKFLLLSPDAVAADAAAVKLLKFNANDVRYIAEADQRKLGSGDLDKVAIKRIEM
;
A
#
# COMPACT_ATOMS: atom_id res chain seq x y z
N MET A 1 -9.37 -1.08 26.07
CA MET A 1 -9.35 -0.27 24.84
C MET A 1 -9.93 -1.12 23.72
N SER A 2 -10.98 -0.65 23.03
CA SER A 2 -11.55 -1.37 21.90
C SER A 2 -10.77 -0.99 20.63
N TYR A 3 -9.96 -1.92 20.12
CA TYR A 3 -9.36 -1.79 18.80
C TYR A 3 -10.42 -2.12 17.75
N ARG A 4 -10.80 -1.13 16.93
CA ARG A 4 -11.70 -1.32 15.78
C ARG A 4 -10.88 -1.20 14.51
N LYS A 5 -10.95 -2.22 13.65
CA LYS A 5 -10.35 -2.17 12.32
C LYS A 5 -11.15 -1.21 11.42
N PRO A 6 -10.49 -0.45 10.53
CA PRO A 6 -11.20 0.30 9.48
C PRO A 6 -12.03 -0.65 8.61
N ASP A 7 -13.22 -0.22 8.20
CA ASP A 7 -14.05 -0.99 7.27
C ASP A 7 -13.52 -0.94 5.83
N LEU A 8 -12.87 0.17 5.46
CA LEU A 8 -12.29 0.40 4.14
C LEU A 8 -11.06 1.31 4.26
N ASN A 9 -9.98 0.90 3.57
CA ASN A 9 -8.76 1.65 3.37
C ASN A 9 -8.69 2.08 1.91
N VAL A 10 -8.32 3.33 1.68
CA VAL A 10 -8.22 3.94 0.35
C VAL A 10 -6.84 4.56 0.19
N ILE A 11 -6.12 4.18 -0.86
CA ILE A 11 -4.82 4.77 -1.18
C ILE A 11 -4.91 5.39 -2.58
N ASP A 12 -4.74 6.71 -2.63
CA ASP A 12 -4.57 7.46 -3.87
C ASP A 12 -3.10 7.39 -4.31
N ALA A 13 -2.86 6.63 -5.37
CA ALA A 13 -1.56 6.48 -6.01
C ALA A 13 -1.55 7.14 -7.40
N TYR A 14 -2.28 8.25 -7.56
CA TYR A 14 -2.30 9.00 -8.81
C TYR A 14 -0.93 9.64 -9.11
N ARG A 15 -0.32 10.27 -8.10
CA ARG A 15 1.07 10.78 -8.13
C ARG A 15 1.87 10.16 -7.01
N MET A 16 2.97 9.51 -7.35
CA MET A 16 3.82 8.80 -6.40
C MET A 16 5.20 9.43 -6.39
N LEU A 17 5.67 9.85 -5.22
CA LEU A 17 7.04 10.31 -5.06
C LEU A 17 7.97 9.09 -4.93
N MET A 18 8.78 8.85 -5.97
CA MET A 18 9.60 7.65 -6.08
C MET A 18 10.98 7.79 -5.41
N ALA A 19 11.45 9.03 -5.21
CA ALA A 19 12.73 9.34 -4.59
C ALA A 19 12.70 10.71 -3.88
N GLY A 20 13.74 11.03 -3.10
CA GLY A 20 13.90 12.34 -2.46
C GLY A 20 13.05 12.56 -1.19
N GLY A 21 12.11 11.65 -0.92
CA GLY A 21 11.33 11.63 0.32
C GLY A 21 10.46 12.88 0.53
N PRO A 22 9.59 12.87 1.56
CA PRO A 22 8.57 13.91 1.75
C PRO A 22 9.12 15.30 2.07
N ARG A 23 10.42 15.45 2.38
CA ARG A 23 11.06 16.73 2.74
C ARG A 23 11.73 17.46 1.57
N GLY A 24 11.80 16.87 0.37
CA GLY A 24 12.57 17.45 -0.73
C GLY A 24 12.29 16.83 -2.10
N GLY A 25 11.04 16.45 -2.37
CA GLY A 25 10.66 15.86 -3.65
C GLY A 25 10.79 16.87 -4.80
N ASN A 26 11.62 16.56 -5.79
CA ASN A 26 11.60 17.27 -7.06
C ASN A 26 10.52 16.65 -7.95
N MET A 27 9.86 17.46 -8.79
CA MET A 27 8.83 16.97 -9.72
C MET A 27 9.36 15.87 -10.66
N ARG A 28 10.67 15.88 -10.96
CA ARG A 28 11.33 14.81 -11.73
C ARG A 28 11.30 13.43 -11.06
N ASP A 29 11.16 13.40 -9.73
CA ASP A 29 11.13 12.18 -8.93
C ASP A 29 9.69 11.65 -8.73
N VAL A 30 8.69 12.34 -9.29
CA VAL A 30 7.27 11.97 -9.20
C VAL A 30 6.86 11.17 -10.43
N ALA A 31 6.30 9.98 -10.21
CA ALA A 31 5.66 9.18 -11.24
C ALA A 31 4.14 9.38 -11.24
N ILE A 32 3.53 9.37 -12.42
CA ILE A 32 2.06 9.35 -12.57
C ILE A 32 1.61 7.88 -12.63
N GLY A 33 1.00 7.40 -11.55
CA GLY A 33 0.52 6.01 -11.44
C GLY A 33 -0.91 5.81 -11.94
N LYS A 34 -1.81 6.78 -11.67
CA LYS A 34 -3.27 6.69 -11.94
C LYS A 34 -3.94 5.45 -11.32
N PHE A 35 -3.50 5.05 -10.14
CA PHE A 35 -4.11 3.95 -9.38
C PHE A 35 -4.90 4.49 -8.19
N LEU A 36 -6.03 3.84 -7.89
CA LEU A 36 -6.77 3.99 -6.63
C LEU A 36 -6.91 2.60 -6.03
N LEU A 37 -6.29 2.37 -4.87
CA LEU A 37 -6.36 1.08 -4.18
C LEU A 37 -7.46 1.13 -3.11
N LEU A 38 -8.24 0.06 -3.02
CA LEU A 38 -9.37 -0.08 -2.13
C LEU A 38 -9.27 -1.45 -1.45
N SER A 39 -9.27 -1.48 -0.11
CA SER A 39 -9.17 -2.74 0.62
C SER A 39 -9.76 -2.65 2.04
N PRO A 40 -10.53 -3.65 2.51
CA PRO A 40 -10.90 -3.75 3.92
C PRO A 40 -9.71 -4.15 4.82
N ASP A 41 -8.62 -4.65 4.23
CA ASP A 41 -7.39 -4.99 4.91
C ASP A 41 -6.32 -3.92 4.67
N ALA A 42 -5.95 -3.22 5.75
CA ALA A 42 -4.96 -2.14 5.72
C ALA A 42 -3.55 -2.63 5.35
N VAL A 43 -3.17 -3.83 5.80
CA VAL A 43 -1.84 -4.40 5.52
C VAL A 43 -1.75 -4.78 4.04
N ALA A 44 -2.81 -5.36 3.48
CA ALA A 44 -2.87 -5.68 2.06
C ALA A 44 -2.88 -4.43 1.18
N ALA A 45 -3.56 -3.36 1.60
CA ALA A 45 -3.56 -2.08 0.90
C ALA A 45 -2.13 -1.52 0.77
N ASP A 46 -1.41 -1.47 1.89
CA ASP A 46 -0.04 -0.98 1.95
C ASP A 46 0.92 -1.89 1.19
N ALA A 47 0.78 -3.22 1.30
CA ALA A 47 1.59 -4.16 0.52
C ALA A 47 1.44 -3.94 -1.00
N ALA A 48 0.21 -3.65 -1.46
CA ALA A 48 -0.04 -3.28 -2.85
C ALA A 48 0.59 -1.93 -3.22
N ALA A 49 0.47 -0.92 -2.36
CA ALA A 49 1.09 0.39 -2.59
C ALA A 49 2.63 0.33 -2.65
N VAL A 50 3.25 -0.47 -1.79
CA VAL A 50 4.70 -0.70 -1.78
C VAL A 50 5.17 -1.33 -3.10
N LYS A 51 4.38 -2.25 -3.68
CA LYS A 51 4.66 -2.82 -5.01
C LYS A 51 4.60 -1.76 -6.12
N LEU A 52 3.69 -0.79 -6.03
CA LEU A 52 3.65 0.35 -6.97
C LEU A 52 4.89 1.24 -6.86
N LEU A 53 5.44 1.38 -5.65
CA LEU A 53 6.71 2.07 -5.39
C LEU A 53 7.94 1.23 -5.80
N LYS A 54 7.76 0.03 -6.36
CA LYS A 54 8.80 -0.92 -6.79
C LYS A 54 9.67 -1.46 -5.65
N PHE A 55 9.12 -1.53 -4.45
CA PHE A 55 9.72 -2.19 -3.30
C PHE A 55 9.07 -3.55 -3.06
N ASN A 56 9.75 -4.41 -2.30
CA ASN A 56 9.16 -5.63 -1.78
C ASN A 56 8.43 -5.33 -0.46
N ALA A 57 7.20 -5.83 -0.30
CA ALA A 57 6.43 -5.68 0.93
C ALA A 57 7.17 -6.25 2.15
N ASN A 58 7.95 -7.32 1.97
CA ASN A 58 8.73 -7.94 3.04
C ASN A 58 9.90 -7.08 3.52
N ASP A 59 10.37 -6.13 2.70
CA ASP A 59 11.44 -5.19 3.10
C ASP A 59 10.89 -4.06 3.97
N VAL A 60 9.56 -3.89 4.00
CA VAL A 60 8.88 -2.87 4.81
C VAL A 60 8.51 -3.49 6.16
N ARG A 61 9.33 -3.21 7.17
CA ARG A 61 9.27 -3.85 8.49
C ARG A 61 7.86 -3.91 9.11
N TYR A 62 7.10 -2.82 9.03
CA TYR A 62 5.77 -2.81 9.66
C TYR A 62 4.76 -3.73 8.95
N ILE A 63 4.89 -3.92 7.64
CA ILE A 63 4.03 -4.83 6.86
C ILE A 63 4.34 -6.27 7.26
N ALA A 64 5.63 -6.61 7.30
CA ALA A 64 6.10 -7.93 7.74
C ALA A 64 5.66 -8.25 9.18
N GLU A 65 5.82 -7.31 10.12
CA GLU A 65 5.37 -7.49 11.51
C GLU A 65 3.85 -7.63 11.63
N ALA A 66 3.07 -6.86 10.85
CA ALA A 66 1.62 -6.93 10.86
C ALA A 66 1.09 -8.26 10.31
N ASP A 67 1.71 -8.79 9.26
CA ASP A 67 1.42 -10.11 8.68
C ASP A 67 1.70 -11.23 9.69
N GLN A 68 2.89 -11.22 10.32
CA GLN A 68 3.26 -12.19 11.37
C GLN A 68 2.29 -12.19 12.55
N ARG A 69 1.77 -11.00 12.90
CA ARG A 69 0.78 -10.83 13.98
C ARG A 69 -0.67 -11.08 13.54
N LYS A 70 -0.90 -11.47 12.29
CA LYS A 70 -2.23 -11.73 11.71
C LYS A 70 -3.17 -10.52 11.79
N LEU A 71 -2.62 -9.32 11.69
CA LEU A 71 -3.41 -8.07 11.70
C LEU A 71 -3.99 -7.76 10.31
N GLY A 72 -3.41 -8.32 9.26
CA GLY A 72 -3.81 -8.30 7.86
C GLY A 72 -2.82 -9.13 7.06
N SER A 73 -2.90 -9.14 5.74
CA SER A 73 -1.97 -9.89 4.87
C SER A 73 -0.96 -8.98 4.17
N GLY A 74 0.33 -9.26 4.37
CA GLY A 74 1.41 -8.66 3.59
C GLY A 74 1.68 -9.39 2.26
N ASP A 75 1.11 -10.58 2.09
CA ASP A 75 1.29 -11.47 0.95
C ASP A 75 0.13 -11.32 -0.05
N LEU A 76 0.37 -10.55 -1.11
CA LEU A 76 -0.64 -10.25 -2.12
C LEU A 76 -1.09 -11.48 -2.92
N ASP A 77 -0.32 -12.56 -2.97
CA ASP A 77 -0.72 -13.78 -3.67
C ASP A 77 -1.84 -14.53 -2.92
N LYS A 78 -2.03 -14.23 -1.64
CA LYS A 78 -3.14 -14.73 -0.80
C LYS A 78 -4.37 -13.81 -0.80
N VAL A 79 -4.29 -12.65 -1.45
CA VAL A 79 -5.36 -11.65 -1.47
C VAL A 79 -6.09 -11.71 -2.81
N ALA A 80 -7.42 -11.75 -2.77
CA ALA A 80 -8.24 -11.67 -3.98
C ALA A 80 -8.23 -10.23 -4.53
N ILE A 81 -7.42 -9.97 -5.56
CA ILE A 81 -7.33 -8.66 -6.20
C ILE A 81 -8.26 -8.63 -7.42
N LYS A 82 -9.17 -7.66 -7.44
CA LYS A 82 -10.03 -7.37 -8.59
C LYS A 82 -9.68 -6.00 -9.18
N ARG A 83 -9.41 -5.95 -10.47
CA ARG A 83 -9.31 -4.70 -11.21
C ARG A 83 -10.72 -4.23 -11.59
N ILE A 84 -11.01 -2.97 -11.33
CA ILE A 84 -12.26 -2.32 -11.74
C ILE A 84 -11.89 -1.34 -12.85
N GLU A 85 -12.52 -1.48 -14.00
CA GLU A 85 -12.41 -0.57 -15.13
C GLU A 85 -13.80 -0.03 -15.43
N MET A 86 -13.85 1.23 -15.87
CA MET A 86 -15.07 1.87 -16.37
C MET A 86 -15.18 1.69 -17.88
#